data_AF-A0A7X2M1H5-F1
#
_entry.id   AF-A0A7X2M1H5-F1
#
_cell.length_a   1.000
_cell.length_b   1.000
_cell.length_c   1.000
_cell.angle_alpha   90.00
_cell.angle_beta   90.00
_cell.angle_gamma   90.00
#
_symmetry.space_group_name_H-M   'P 1'
#
loop_
_entity.id
_entity.type
_entity.pdbx_description
1 polymer ?
#
loop_
_entity_poly.entity_id
_entity_poly.type
_entity_poly.pdbx_seq_one_letter_code
_entity_poly.pdbx_strand_id
1 'polypeptide(L)'
;MLLNYHISLPNGLEIYEFIKDFKYISSIDSKYKKGTTYHYQTAEVCGYYIDIYVSKEDFEELKYEVFNQFSVDLSEYCFMNYQHYHIERYAEKNYDILHSAIAYHVDDHVWGVYYQDGILSNIQHPILEGTLPDEGIFLYNLIMEPNDDSNTVMEKLESQFDNWLIEQKNDIR
;
A
#
# COMPACT_ATOMS: atom_id res chain seq x y z
N MET A 1 6.23 11.18 7.57
CA MET A 1 6.36 10.05 6.63
C MET A 1 6.70 10.51 5.22
N LEU A 2 7.51 9.76 4.46
CA LEU A 2 7.54 9.83 2.99
C LEU A 2 6.68 8.68 2.44
N LEU A 3 5.80 9.00 1.50
CA LEU A 3 4.85 8.09 0.87
C LEU A 3 5.13 7.99 -0.62
N ASN A 4 4.87 6.82 -1.19
CA ASN A 4 5.00 6.59 -2.63
C ASN A 4 3.67 6.86 -3.32
N TYR A 5 3.58 7.94 -4.08
CA TYR A 5 2.39 8.31 -4.84
C TYR A 5 2.60 7.95 -6.31
N HIS A 6 1.76 7.07 -6.84
CA HIS A 6 1.68 6.83 -8.27
C HIS A 6 0.67 7.80 -8.89
N ILE A 7 1.11 8.62 -9.85
CA ILE A 7 0.27 9.57 -10.56
C ILE A 7 0.21 9.14 -12.03
N SER A 8 -0.99 8.88 -12.54
CA SER A 8 -1.26 8.48 -13.92
C SER A 8 -2.01 9.59 -14.65
N LEU A 9 -1.42 10.14 -15.71
CA LEU A 9 -1.88 11.33 -16.42
C LEU A 9 -2.22 11.00 -17.88
N PRO A 10 -3.49 10.66 -18.20
CA PRO A 10 -3.92 10.46 -19.57
C PRO A 10 -3.78 11.77 -20.37
N ASN A 11 -2.99 11.75 -21.44
CA ASN A 11 -2.70 12.94 -22.27
C ASN A 11 -2.16 14.18 -21.52
N GLY A 12 -1.63 14.02 -20.29
CA GLY A 12 -1.24 15.14 -19.43
C GLY A 12 0.24 15.52 -19.47
N LEU A 13 0.84 15.66 -20.66
CA LEU A 13 2.29 15.95 -20.79
C LEU A 13 2.71 17.22 -20.05
N GLU A 14 1.93 18.29 -20.16
CA GLU A 14 2.26 19.58 -19.51
C GLU A 14 2.23 19.48 -17.98
N ILE A 15 1.25 18.74 -17.44
CA ILE A 15 1.14 18.46 -16.00
C ILE A 15 2.29 17.56 -15.54
N TYR A 16 2.63 16.55 -16.34
CA TYR A 16 3.75 15.66 -16.07
C TYR A 16 5.08 16.42 -16.01
N GLU A 17 5.36 17.30 -16.97
CA GLU A 17 6.58 18.12 -16.97
C GLU A 17 6.58 19.09 -15.78
N PHE A 18 5.43 19.67 -15.44
CA PHE A 18 5.31 20.51 -14.24
C PHE A 18 5.64 19.75 -12.96
N ILE A 19 5.05 18.55 -12.75
CA ILE A 19 5.30 17.73 -11.55
C ILE A 19 6.78 17.32 -11.49
N LYS A 20 7.40 16.99 -12.64
CA LYS A 20 8.82 16.60 -12.70
C LYS A 20 9.74 17.70 -12.14
N ASP A 21 9.36 18.96 -12.34
CA ASP A 21 10.12 20.12 -11.94
C ASP A 21 9.66 20.72 -10.59
N PHE A 22 8.55 20.21 -10.02
CA PHE A 22 8.01 20.67 -8.75
C PHE A 22 8.97 20.35 -7.58
N LYS A 23 9.29 21.39 -6.79
CA LYS A 23 10.08 21.38 -5.55
C LYS A 23 10.98 20.15 -5.35
N TYR A 24 12.15 20.15 -6.01
CA TYR A 24 13.25 19.22 -5.72
C TYR A 24 12.95 17.71 -5.84
N ILE A 25 11.87 17.29 -6.53
CA ILE A 25 11.70 15.88 -6.94
C ILE A 25 12.94 15.44 -7.75
N SER A 26 13.56 16.37 -8.48
CA SER A 26 14.80 16.19 -9.26
C SER A 26 16.11 16.15 -8.45
N SER A 27 16.14 16.49 -7.15
CA SER A 27 17.40 16.50 -6.38
C SER A 27 17.79 15.16 -5.77
N ILE A 28 16.95 14.14 -5.94
CA ILE A 28 17.19 12.79 -5.46
C ILE A 28 16.79 11.81 -6.57
N ASP A 29 17.69 11.60 -7.53
CA ASP A 29 17.53 10.71 -8.70
C ASP A 29 17.08 9.27 -8.34
N SER A 30 17.15 8.87 -7.07
CA SER A 30 16.72 7.56 -6.57
C SER A 30 15.27 7.49 -6.05
N LYS A 31 14.51 8.60 -6.02
CA LYS A 31 13.20 8.69 -5.32
C LYS A 31 11.97 8.82 -6.21
N TYR A 32 12.11 8.74 -7.53
CA TYR A 32 10.95 8.78 -8.42
C TYR A 32 11.16 7.90 -9.65
N LYS A 33 10.09 7.25 -10.11
CA LYS A 33 10.07 6.44 -11.34
C LYS A 33 9.09 7.09 -12.30
N LYS A 34 9.41 7.10 -13.59
CA LYS A 34 8.56 7.74 -14.59
C LYS A 34 8.52 6.93 -15.87
N GLY A 35 7.50 7.17 -16.68
CA GLY A 35 7.41 6.57 -17.99
C GLY A 35 6.22 7.05 -18.78
N THR A 36 6.14 6.51 -19.98
CA THR A 36 5.07 6.77 -20.94
C THR A 36 4.17 5.55 -20.98
N THR A 37 2.85 5.78 -20.97
CA THR A 37 1.87 4.72 -21.20
C THR A 37 1.55 4.65 -22.69
N TYR A 38 1.44 3.44 -23.21
CA TYR A 38 1.17 3.18 -24.63
C TYR A 38 -0.11 2.39 -24.78
N HIS A 39 -0.90 2.73 -25.79
CA HIS A 39 -2.08 1.97 -26.16
C HIS A 39 -1.65 0.61 -26.72
N TYR A 40 -2.16 -0.48 -26.14
CA TYR A 40 -1.65 -1.83 -26.39
C TYR A 40 -1.81 -2.31 -27.85
N GLN A 41 -2.80 -1.77 -28.59
CA GLN A 41 -3.04 -2.16 -29.98
C GLN A 41 -2.29 -1.30 -30.99
N THR A 42 -2.11 -0.01 -30.70
CA THR A 42 -1.58 0.96 -31.67
C THR A 42 -0.14 1.34 -31.39
N ALA A 43 0.39 1.00 -30.21
CA ALA A 43 1.69 1.45 -29.70
C ALA A 43 1.83 2.99 -29.66
N GLU A 44 0.71 3.72 -29.71
CA GLU A 44 0.68 5.16 -29.58
C GLU A 44 0.74 5.57 -28.12
N VAL A 45 1.37 6.71 -27.84
CA VAL A 45 1.40 7.29 -26.49
C VAL A 45 -0.01 7.68 -26.08
N CYS A 46 -0.49 7.15 -24.95
CA CYS A 46 -1.81 7.48 -24.39
C CYS A 46 -1.74 8.22 -23.05
N GLY A 47 -0.55 8.44 -22.51
CA GLY A 47 -0.36 9.19 -21.29
C GLY A 47 1.03 9.03 -20.69
N TYR A 48 1.15 9.52 -19.46
CA TYR A 48 2.39 9.53 -18.69
C TYR A 48 2.11 9.06 -17.28
N TYR A 49 3.12 8.51 -16.61
CA TYR A 49 3.03 8.24 -15.19
C TYR A 49 4.30 8.70 -14.47
N ILE A 50 4.13 9.06 -13.21
CA ILE A 50 5.22 9.39 -12.30
C ILE A 50 4.92 8.83 -10.91
N ASP A 51 5.84 8.05 -10.37
CA ASP A 51 5.89 7.61 -8.98
C ASP A 51 6.76 8.60 -8.22
N ILE A 52 6.24 9.26 -7.19
CA ILE A 52 6.99 10.23 -6.37
C ILE A 52 7.02 9.82 -4.89
N TYR A 53 8.19 9.93 -4.26
CA TYR A 53 8.37 9.61 -2.84
C TYR A 53 8.49 10.88 -1.99
N VAL A 54 7.34 11.40 -1.50
CA VAL A 54 7.21 12.71 -0.84
C VAL A 54 6.34 12.64 0.42
N SER A 55 6.37 13.66 1.28
CA SER A 55 5.48 13.72 2.45
C SER A 55 4.02 13.97 2.05
N LYS A 56 3.08 13.74 2.96
CA LYS A 56 1.66 14.05 2.72
C LYS A 56 1.46 15.56 2.56
N GLU A 57 2.16 16.36 3.34
CA GLU A 57 2.12 17.82 3.26
C GLU A 57 2.63 18.32 1.90
N ASP A 58 3.77 17.80 1.45
CA ASP A 58 4.33 18.15 0.13
C ASP A 58 3.42 17.69 -1.01
N PHE A 59 2.74 16.54 -0.86
CA PHE A 59 1.79 16.05 -1.84
C PHE A 59 0.51 16.92 -1.90
N GLU A 60 -0.02 17.37 -0.76
CA GLU A 60 -1.15 18.29 -0.74
C GLU A 60 -0.79 19.65 -1.34
N GLU A 61 0.45 20.13 -1.13
CA GLU A 61 0.95 21.32 -1.81
C GLU A 61 1.04 21.10 -3.33
N LEU A 62 1.57 19.95 -3.78
CA LEU A 62 1.62 19.61 -5.19
C LEU A 62 0.21 19.58 -5.82
N LYS A 63 -0.77 18.96 -5.14
CA LYS A 63 -2.17 18.93 -5.58
C LYS A 63 -2.71 20.34 -5.77
N TYR A 64 -2.48 21.23 -4.82
CA TYR A 64 -2.94 22.61 -4.86
C TYR A 64 -2.33 23.38 -6.04
N GLU A 65 -1.02 23.24 -6.27
CA GLU A 65 -0.32 23.93 -7.35
C GLU A 65 -0.75 23.42 -8.74
N VAL A 66 -0.91 22.10 -8.91
CA VAL A 66 -1.45 21.54 -10.16
C VAL A 66 -2.89 21.98 -10.39
N PHE A 67 -3.72 22.01 -9.34
CA PHE A 67 -5.09 22.49 -9.47
C PHE A 67 -5.14 23.96 -9.89
N ASN A 68 -4.31 24.83 -9.30
CA ASN A 68 -4.29 26.25 -9.66
C ASN A 68 -3.81 26.50 -11.09
N GLN A 69 -2.81 25.75 -11.55
CA GLN A 69 -2.22 25.98 -12.87
C GLN A 69 -3.01 25.31 -14.01
N PHE A 70 -3.57 24.12 -13.76
CA PHE A 70 -4.17 23.30 -14.80
C PHE A 70 -5.67 23.03 -14.59
N SER A 71 -6.25 23.45 -13.46
CA SER A 71 -7.63 23.12 -13.05
C SER A 71 -7.89 21.61 -13.00
N VAL A 72 -6.85 20.84 -12.64
CA VAL A 72 -6.91 19.37 -12.51
C VAL A 72 -6.78 18.99 -11.05
N ASP A 73 -7.73 18.20 -10.56
CA ASP A 73 -7.63 17.57 -9.24
C ASP A 73 -6.77 16.31 -9.33
N LEU A 74 -5.53 16.40 -8.83
CA LEU A 74 -4.58 15.29 -8.84
C LEU A 74 -5.05 14.05 -8.05
N SER A 75 -6.01 14.17 -7.13
CA SER A 75 -6.51 13.02 -6.37
C SER A 75 -7.27 12.02 -7.25
N GLU A 76 -7.84 12.44 -8.37
CA GLU A 76 -8.50 11.56 -9.34
C GLU A 76 -7.51 10.73 -10.17
N TYR A 77 -6.27 11.21 -10.25
CA TYR A 77 -5.20 10.65 -11.08
C TYR A 77 -4.10 9.99 -10.26
N CYS A 78 -4.27 9.93 -8.94
CA CYS A 78 -3.26 9.45 -8.02
C CYS A 78 -3.78 8.33 -7.13
N PHE A 79 -2.95 7.33 -6.90
CA PHE A 79 -3.11 6.42 -5.79
C PHE A 79 -1.80 6.29 -5.02
N MET A 80 -1.92 5.97 -3.74
CA MET A 80 -0.76 5.68 -2.90
C MET A 80 -0.34 4.24 -3.14
N ASN A 81 0.90 4.04 -3.59
CA ASN A 81 1.48 2.72 -3.74
C ASN A 81 2.06 2.28 -2.40
N TYR A 82 1.21 1.70 -1.57
CA TYR A 82 1.62 1.15 -0.28
C TYR A 82 2.64 0.04 -0.46
N GLN A 83 3.69 0.04 0.37
CA GLN A 83 4.49 -1.17 0.54
C GLN A 83 3.56 -2.26 1.08
N HIS A 84 3.53 -3.39 0.38
CA HIS A 84 2.73 -4.54 0.76
C HIS A 84 3.61 -5.77 0.92
N TYR A 85 3.31 -6.57 1.93
CA TYR A 85 3.92 -7.87 2.18
C TYR A 85 2.85 -8.94 2.15
N HIS A 86 3.09 -9.97 1.35
CA HIS A 86 2.24 -11.15 1.30
C HIS A 86 2.86 -12.21 2.22
N ILE A 87 2.07 -12.70 3.16
CA ILE A 87 2.45 -13.72 4.12
C ILE A 87 1.58 -14.94 3.86
N GLU A 88 2.20 -16.02 3.41
CA GLU A 88 1.51 -17.28 3.12
C GLU A 88 2.10 -18.41 3.97
N ARG A 89 1.23 -19.24 4.54
CA ARG A 89 1.61 -20.47 5.23
C ARG A 89 1.07 -21.66 4.46
N TYR A 90 1.94 -22.63 4.25
CA TYR A 90 1.65 -23.80 3.44
C TYR A 90 1.61 -25.06 4.28
N ALA A 91 0.73 -25.99 3.94
CA ALA A 91 0.70 -27.32 4.52
C ALA A 91 1.93 -28.11 4.05
N GLU A 92 2.68 -28.69 4.99
CA GLU A 92 3.93 -29.41 4.70
C GLU A 92 3.76 -30.57 3.71
N LYS A 93 2.57 -31.17 3.64
CA LYS A 93 2.33 -32.42 2.91
C LYS A 93 1.96 -32.22 1.45
N ASN A 94 1.22 -31.16 1.14
CA ASN A 94 0.64 -30.93 -0.19
C ASN A 94 0.82 -29.51 -0.69
N TYR A 95 1.48 -28.63 0.07
CA TYR A 95 1.67 -27.22 -0.27
C TYR A 95 0.35 -26.48 -0.51
N ASP A 96 -0.74 -26.93 0.09
CA ASP A 96 -1.97 -26.14 0.12
C ASP A 96 -1.77 -24.93 1.03
N ILE A 97 -2.32 -23.77 0.64
CA ILE A 97 -2.30 -22.58 1.48
C ILE A 97 -3.21 -22.83 2.69
N LEU A 98 -2.62 -22.82 3.88
CA LEU A 98 -3.35 -22.92 5.15
C LEU A 98 -3.89 -21.57 5.58
N HIS A 99 -3.08 -20.52 5.41
CA HIS A 99 -3.40 -19.14 5.75
C HIS A 99 -2.65 -18.17 4.83
N SER A 100 -3.30 -17.09 4.41
CA SER A 100 -2.70 -16.02 3.62
C SER A 100 -3.16 -14.65 4.13
N ALA A 101 -2.24 -13.70 4.23
CA ALA A 101 -2.52 -12.32 4.61
C ALA A 101 -1.65 -11.32 3.83
N ILE A 102 -2.16 -10.11 3.62
CA ILE A 102 -1.44 -8.98 3.05
C ILE A 102 -1.31 -7.91 4.12
N ALA A 103 -0.08 -7.55 4.48
CA ALA A 103 0.19 -6.37 5.28
C ALA A 103 0.47 -5.19 4.35
N TYR A 104 -0.11 -4.02 4.59
CA TYR A 104 0.12 -2.80 3.83
C TYR A 104 0.44 -1.64 4.76
N HIS A 105 1.43 -0.83 4.40
CA HIS A 105 1.89 0.29 5.22
C HIS A 105 0.90 1.45 5.18
N VAL A 106 0.20 1.76 6.26
CA VAL A 106 -0.87 2.77 6.29
C VAL A 106 -0.35 4.15 6.67
N ASP A 107 0.48 4.22 7.71
CA ASP A 107 1.01 5.46 8.28
C ASP A 107 2.40 5.22 8.90
N ASP A 108 3.08 6.28 9.36
CA ASP A 108 4.36 6.20 10.07
C ASP A 108 4.21 5.19 11.21
N HIS A 109 4.93 4.07 11.09
CA HIS A 109 4.90 2.97 12.04
C HIS A 109 3.55 2.26 12.16
N VAL A 110 2.63 2.37 11.21
CA VAL A 110 1.34 1.66 11.23
C VAL A 110 1.18 0.82 9.98
N TRP A 111 0.98 -0.48 10.18
CA TRP A 111 0.69 -1.45 9.12
C TRP A 111 -0.72 -2.00 9.29
N GLY A 112 -1.55 -1.92 8.25
CA GLY A 112 -2.83 -2.62 8.19
C GLY A 112 -2.61 -4.03 7.68
N VAL A 113 -3.21 -5.04 8.30
CA VAL A 113 -3.09 -6.44 7.87
C VAL A 113 -4.45 -6.97 7.45
N TYR A 114 -4.54 -7.48 6.23
CA TYR A 114 -5.70 -8.08 5.59
C TYR A 114 -5.54 -9.60 5.52
N TYR A 115 -6.51 -10.36 6.05
CA TYR A 115 -6.55 -11.81 5.85
C TYR A 115 -7.21 -12.17 4.51
N GLN A 116 -6.50 -12.90 3.65
CA GLN A 116 -6.90 -13.20 2.27
C GLN A 116 -7.58 -14.56 2.10
N ASP A 117 -6.99 -15.61 2.65
CA ASP A 117 -7.41 -17.00 2.37
C ASP A 117 -7.01 -17.95 3.52
N GLY A 118 -7.75 -19.05 3.69
CA GLY A 118 -7.45 -20.15 4.61
C GLY A 118 -8.62 -20.61 5.48
N ILE A 119 -8.35 -21.54 6.40
CA ILE A 119 -9.40 -22.21 7.19
C ILE A 119 -9.81 -21.33 8.39
N LEU A 120 -10.91 -20.57 8.24
CA LEU A 120 -11.48 -19.65 9.24
C LEU A 120 -12.61 -20.27 10.09
N SER A 121 -12.58 -21.58 10.32
CA SER A 121 -13.80 -22.28 10.76
C SER A 121 -14.27 -22.00 12.20
N ASN A 122 -13.53 -21.29 13.07
CA ASN A 122 -13.83 -21.25 14.51
C ASN A 122 -13.49 -19.93 15.26
N ILE A 123 -13.62 -18.75 14.64
CA ILE A 123 -13.33 -17.47 15.32
C ILE A 123 -14.52 -17.04 16.21
N GLN A 124 -14.32 -16.90 17.52
CA GLN A 124 -15.29 -16.28 18.44
C GLN A 124 -14.89 -14.83 18.80
N HIS A 125 -15.87 -13.92 18.74
CA HIS A 125 -15.76 -12.48 19.05
C HIS A 125 -15.33 -12.20 20.51
N PRO A 126 -14.69 -11.03 20.83
CA PRO A 126 -14.75 -9.76 20.10
C PRO A 126 -13.46 -9.41 19.36
N ILE A 127 -13.62 -9.12 18.07
CA ILE A 127 -12.55 -8.68 17.18
C ILE A 127 -12.36 -7.19 17.38
N LEU A 128 -11.13 -6.78 17.73
CA LEU A 128 -10.73 -5.37 17.84
C LEU A 128 -10.95 -4.67 16.49
N GLU A 129 -11.50 -3.46 16.55
CA GLU A 129 -12.20 -2.71 15.50
C GLU A 129 -11.56 -2.75 14.10
N GLY A 130 -12.33 -3.22 13.10
CA GLY A 130 -11.96 -3.08 11.69
C GLY A 130 -12.72 -3.90 10.64
N THR A 131 -13.78 -4.64 10.95
CA THR A 131 -14.34 -5.63 10.00
C THR A 131 -15.43 -5.04 9.06
N LEU A 132 -15.30 -5.26 7.74
CA LEU A 132 -16.42 -5.32 6.80
C LEU A 132 -17.07 -6.71 6.95
N PRO A 133 -18.29 -6.83 7.53
CA PRO A 133 -18.80 -8.11 8.04
C PRO A 133 -19.12 -9.18 6.99
N ASP A 134 -19.19 -8.84 5.69
CA ASP A 134 -19.84 -9.70 4.69
C ASP A 134 -18.88 -10.48 3.76
N GLU A 135 -17.55 -10.34 3.93
CA GLU A 135 -16.55 -10.99 3.04
C GLU A 135 -15.55 -11.92 3.74
N GLY A 136 -15.65 -12.12 5.06
CA GLY A 136 -14.70 -12.97 5.80
C GLY A 136 -13.30 -12.36 5.94
N ILE A 137 -13.20 -11.04 5.79
CA ILE A 137 -11.95 -10.28 5.78
C ILE A 137 -11.68 -9.71 7.18
N PHE A 138 -10.52 -10.04 7.75
CA PHE A 138 -10.07 -9.51 9.04
C PHE A 138 -9.02 -8.43 8.82
N LEU A 139 -9.23 -7.26 9.44
CA LEU A 139 -8.30 -6.14 9.44
C LEU A 139 -7.85 -5.84 10.87
N TYR A 140 -6.55 -5.76 11.11
CA TYR A 140 -5.98 -5.22 12.34
C TYR A 140 -4.77 -4.33 12.04
N ASN A 141 -4.55 -3.33 12.91
CA ASN A 141 -3.42 -2.42 12.82
C ASN A 141 -2.26 -2.91 13.67
N LEU A 142 -1.06 -2.91 13.10
CA LEU A 142 0.18 -3.24 13.75
C LEU A 142 0.99 -1.95 13.94
N ILE A 143 1.18 -1.55 15.20
CA ILE A 143 1.96 -0.36 15.56
C ILE A 143 3.41 -0.79 15.75
N MET A 144 4.30 -0.18 14.99
CA MET A 144 5.74 -0.39 14.99
C MET A 144 6.42 0.65 15.89
N GLU A 145 7.64 0.34 16.31
CA GLU A 145 8.47 1.31 17.02
C GLU A 145 9.25 2.17 16.01
N PRO A 146 9.61 3.42 16.37
CA PRO A 146 10.29 4.36 15.48
C PRO A 146 11.60 3.87 14.84
N ASN A 147 12.25 2.89 15.47
CA ASN A 147 13.57 2.39 15.09
C ASN A 147 13.53 0.99 14.46
N ASP A 148 12.34 0.43 14.20
CA ASP A 148 12.23 -0.88 13.57
C ASP A 148 12.67 -0.79 12.09
N ASP A 149 13.63 -1.64 11.70
CA ASP A 149 14.03 -1.76 10.29
C ASP A 149 13.07 -2.71 9.53
N SER A 150 13.22 -2.81 8.21
CA SER A 150 12.32 -3.62 7.36
C SER A 150 12.30 -5.11 7.74
N ASN A 151 13.40 -5.63 8.27
CA ASN A 151 13.47 -7.03 8.71
C ASN A 151 12.71 -7.21 10.03
N THR A 152 12.88 -6.26 10.95
CA THR A 152 12.16 -6.21 12.23
C THR A 152 10.65 -6.05 12.00
N VAL A 153 10.26 -5.30 10.97
CA VAL A 153 8.87 -5.19 10.51
C VAL A 153 8.32 -6.55 10.09
N MET A 154 9.05 -7.29 9.24
CA MET A 154 8.64 -8.61 8.81
C MET A 154 8.56 -9.62 9.95
N GLU A 155 9.55 -9.66 10.84
CA GLU A 155 9.55 -10.55 12.00
C GLU A 155 8.38 -10.25 12.96
N LYS A 156 8.08 -8.97 13.20
CA LYS A 156 6.92 -8.55 14.01
C LYS A 156 5.60 -8.90 13.32
N LEU A 157 5.49 -8.72 12.00
CA LEU A 157 4.31 -9.13 11.23
C LEU A 157 4.07 -10.64 11.33
N GLU A 158 5.11 -11.45 11.10
CA GLU A 158 5.02 -12.90 11.21
C GLU A 158 4.69 -13.35 12.64
N SER A 159 5.33 -12.77 13.66
CA SER A 159 5.05 -13.12 15.05
C SER A 159 3.64 -12.72 15.49
N GLN A 160 3.11 -11.57 15.06
CA GLN A 160 1.74 -11.17 15.37
C GLN A 160 0.72 -12.04 14.63
N PHE A 161 1.03 -12.42 13.39
CA PHE A 161 0.22 -13.38 12.65
C PHE A 161 0.21 -14.76 13.34
N ASP A 162 1.36 -15.26 13.79
CA ASP A 162 1.46 -16.51 14.53
C ASP A 162 0.73 -16.43 15.89
N ASN A 163 0.86 -15.33 16.63
CA ASN A 163 0.14 -15.10 17.88
C ASN A 163 -1.37 -15.09 17.66
N TRP A 164 -1.84 -14.38 16.64
CA TRP A 164 -3.26 -14.37 16.26
C TRP A 164 -3.74 -15.80 15.94
N LEU A 165 -3.01 -16.57 15.13
CA LEU A 165 -3.34 -17.98 14.86
C LEU A 165 -3.39 -18.84 16.12
N ILE A 166 -2.51 -18.58 17.10
CA ILE A 166 -2.50 -19.28 18.41
C ILE A 166 -3.71 -18.88 19.26
N GLU A 167 -4.05 -17.60 19.34
CA GLU A 167 -5.22 -17.10 20.06
C GLU A 167 -6.52 -17.69 19.46
N GLN A 168 -6.63 -17.73 18.13
CA GLN A 168 -7.76 -18.38 17.46
C GLN A 168 -7.84 -19.90 17.73
N LYS A 169 -6.71 -20.56 17.99
CA LYS A 169 -6.70 -21.98 18.39
C LYS A 169 -7.04 -22.19 19.87
N ASN A 170 -6.72 -21.22 20.73
CA ASN A 170 -6.86 -21.34 22.18
C ASN A 170 -8.24 -20.91 22.72
N ASP A 171 -9.02 -20.13 21.97
CA ASP A 171 -10.43 -19.83 22.27
C ASP A 171 -11.40 -21.00 21.98
N ILE A 172 -10.87 -22.18 21.64
CA ILE A 172 -11.61 -23.44 21.48
C ILE A 172 -11.68 -24.22 22.81
N ARG A 173 -12.02 -23.56 23.94
CA ARG A 173 -12.24 -24.23 25.23
C ARG A 173 -13.63 -23.99 25.79
#